data_AF-A0A940T9Z0-F1
#
_entry.id   AF-A0A940T9Z0-F1
#
_cell.length_a   1.000
_cell.length_b   1.000
_cell.length_c   1.000
_cell.angle_alpha   90.00
_cell.angle_beta   90.00
_cell.angle_gamma   90.00
#
_symmetry.space_group_name_H-M   'P 1'
#
loop_
_entity.id
_entity.type
_entity.pdbx_description
1 polymer ?
#
loop_
_entity_poly.entity_id
_entity_poly.type
_entity_poly.pdbx_seq_one_letter_code
_entity_poly.pdbx_strand_id
1 'polypeptide(L)'
;MSKKSKAEVADEPAVIIIDAVLAENQAKLDSYEKSIKAAQERRRKVIIESKLYTYDKLAQLYGGAEGQALLDAVTAEHTLIGKLTASGMTYEQISELADDSSVDTDNSFDESDADKYGKQMSFSETDHSYSE
;
A
#
# COMPACT_ATOMS: atom_id res chain seq x y z
N MET A 1 56.04 -70.10 -14.32
CA MET A 1 56.63 -69.28 -13.24
C MET A 1 56.65 -67.84 -13.74
N SER A 2 55.65 -67.03 -13.38
CA SER A 2 55.73 -65.99 -12.33
C SER A 2 56.62 -64.81 -12.79
N LYS A 3 56.18 -63.55 -12.85
CA LYS A 3 55.40 -62.81 -11.84
C LYS A 3 54.65 -61.64 -12.49
N LYS A 4 53.37 -61.51 -12.15
CA LYS A 4 52.64 -60.23 -12.09
C LYS A 4 53.25 -59.42 -10.95
N SER A 5 53.61 -58.16 -11.18
CA SER A 5 53.49 -57.10 -10.17
C SER A 5 54.00 -55.78 -10.74
N LYS A 6 53.15 -54.76 -10.63
CA LYS A 6 53.45 -53.38 -10.18
C LYS A 6 52.70 -52.35 -11.03
N ALA A 7 51.41 -52.25 -10.76
CA ALA A 7 50.56 -51.12 -11.14
C ALA A 7 49.75 -50.68 -9.90
N GLU A 8 50.40 -50.57 -8.74
CA GLU A 8 49.73 -50.30 -7.46
C GLU A 8 50.22 -49.00 -6.77
N VAL A 9 51.17 -48.27 -7.38
CA VAL A 9 51.79 -47.08 -6.72
C VAL A 9 51.39 -45.75 -7.39
N ALA A 10 50.64 -45.77 -8.49
CA ALA A 10 50.22 -44.56 -9.20
C ALA A 10 48.84 -44.02 -8.78
N ASP A 11 48.01 -44.84 -8.11
CA ASP A 11 46.63 -44.47 -7.76
C ASP A 11 46.53 -43.69 -6.44
N GLU A 12 47.44 -43.89 -5.49
CA GLU A 12 47.42 -43.22 -4.18
C GLU A 12 47.51 -41.68 -4.25
N PRO A 13 48.40 -41.06 -5.06
CA PRO A 13 48.41 -39.60 -5.20
C PRO A 13 47.18 -39.07 -5.96
N ALA A 14 46.62 -39.85 -6.89
CA ALA A 14 45.43 -39.46 -7.65
C ALA A 14 44.17 -39.45 -6.76
N VAL A 15 44.03 -40.44 -5.87
CA VAL A 15 42.96 -40.51 -4.87
C VAL A 15 43.02 -39.33 -3.90
N ILE A 16 44.21 -38.98 -3.40
CA ILE A 16 44.40 -37.83 -2.50
C ILE A 16 44.01 -36.50 -3.18
N ILE A 17 44.33 -36.33 -4.47
CA ILE A 17 43.93 -35.14 -5.24
C ILE A 17 42.41 -35.09 -5.41
N ILE A 18 41.76 -36.22 -5.69
CA ILE A 18 40.30 -36.29 -5.83
C ILE A 18 39.60 -35.92 -4.51
N ASP A 19 40.06 -36.46 -3.39
CA ASP A 19 39.48 -36.17 -2.07
C ASP A 19 39.63 -34.69 -1.69
N ALA A 20 40.78 -34.09 -2.00
CA ALA A 20 41.00 -32.65 -1.79
C ALA A 20 40.05 -31.80 -2.64
N VAL A 21 39.86 -32.15 -3.92
CA VAL A 21 38.93 -31.45 -4.83
C VAL A 21 37.47 -31.62 -4.37
N LEU A 22 37.09 -32.81 -3.90
CA LEU A 22 35.75 -33.05 -3.35
C LEU A 22 35.49 -32.22 -2.09
N ALA A 23 36.46 -32.16 -1.17
CA ALA A 23 36.37 -31.34 0.03
C ALA A 23 36.26 -29.84 -0.29
N GLU A 24 37.05 -29.35 -1.25
CA GLU A 24 36.96 -27.96 -1.72
C GLU A 24 35.59 -27.65 -2.33
N ASN A 25 35.07 -28.55 -3.16
CA ASN A 25 33.76 -28.40 -3.77
C ASN A 25 32.64 -28.42 -2.71
N GLN A 26 32.73 -29.27 -1.69
CA GLN A 26 31.78 -29.28 -0.58
C GLN A 26 31.79 -27.94 0.16
N ALA A 27 32.98 -27.41 0.48
CA ALA A 27 33.09 -26.11 1.13
C ALA A 27 32.50 -24.96 0.29
N LYS A 28 32.65 -25.01 -1.05
CA LYS A 28 32.01 -24.06 -1.97
C LYS A 28 30.50 -24.19 -1.96
N LEU A 29 29.97 -25.42 -2.01
CA LEU A 29 28.53 -25.68 -1.94
C LEU A 29 27.93 -25.14 -0.64
N ASP A 30 28.57 -25.39 0.51
CA ASP A 30 28.12 -24.90 1.81
C ASP A 30 28.14 -23.35 1.86
N SER A 31 29.19 -22.73 1.30
CA SER A 31 29.29 -21.28 1.17
C SER A 31 28.18 -20.70 0.30
N TYR A 32 27.91 -21.32 -0.85
CA TYR A 32 26.82 -20.91 -1.74
C TYR A 32 25.47 -21.05 -1.06
N GLU A 33 25.19 -22.17 -0.39
CA GLU A 33 23.93 -22.38 0.32
C GLU A 33 23.72 -21.31 1.39
N LYS A 34 24.75 -20.99 2.17
CA LYS A 34 24.72 -19.92 3.17
C LYS A 34 24.42 -18.56 2.53
N SER A 35 25.06 -18.25 1.40
CA SER A 35 24.86 -16.99 0.68
C SER A 35 23.43 -16.87 0.13
N ILE A 36 22.88 -17.97 -0.41
CA ILE A 36 21.53 -18.04 -0.98
C ILE A 36 20.50 -17.82 0.13
N LYS A 37 20.63 -18.50 1.28
CA LYS A 37 19.75 -18.30 2.44
C LYS A 37 19.76 -16.85 2.91
N ALA A 38 20.94 -16.25 3.07
CA ALA A 38 21.05 -14.86 3.49
C ALA A 38 20.46 -13.88 2.47
N ALA A 39 20.61 -14.13 1.17
CA ALA A 39 20.00 -13.30 0.12
C ALA A 39 18.47 -13.40 0.14
N GLN A 40 17.92 -14.60 0.33
CA GLN A 40 16.48 -14.81 0.45
C GLN A 40 15.89 -14.12 1.68
N GLU A 41 16.59 -14.16 2.81
CA GLU A 41 16.17 -13.48 4.04
C GLU A 41 16.16 -11.96 3.87
N ARG A 42 17.22 -11.38 3.29
CA ARG A 42 17.24 -9.94 2.94
C ARG A 42 16.09 -9.56 2.01
N ARG A 43 15.83 -10.36 0.97
CA ARG A 43 14.70 -10.14 0.05
C ARG A 43 13.36 -10.17 0.79
N ARG A 44 13.15 -11.14 1.69
CA ARG A 44 11.91 -11.23 2.49
C ARG A 44 11.74 -9.99 3.37
N LYS A 45 12.80 -9.56 4.05
CA LYS A 45 12.79 -8.36 4.89
C LYS A 45 12.38 -7.11 4.10
N VAL A 46 13.03 -6.86 2.96
CA VAL A 46 12.71 -5.72 2.09
C VAL A 46 11.26 -5.76 1.62
N ILE A 47 10.74 -6.94 1.26
CA ILE A 47 9.34 -7.07 0.83
C ILE A 47 8.38 -6.73 1.98
N ILE A 48 8.65 -7.20 3.20
CA ILE A 48 7.79 -6.93 4.37
C ILE A 48 7.82 -5.45 4.72
N GLU A 49 9.01 -4.85 4.81
CA GLU A 49 9.18 -3.41 5.10
C GLU A 49 8.50 -2.55 4.04
N SER A 50 8.66 -2.89 2.76
CA SER A 50 7.99 -2.16 1.68
C SER A 50 6.47 -2.27 1.77
N LYS A 51 5.92 -3.45 2.09
CA LYS A 51 4.47 -3.65 2.24
C LYS A 51 3.93 -2.86 3.42
N LEU A 52 4.63 -2.86 4.56
CA LEU A 52 4.26 -2.06 5.73
C LEU A 52 4.29 -0.57 5.39
N TYR A 53 5.35 -0.08 4.74
CA TYR A 53 5.45 1.31 4.32
C TYR A 53 4.27 1.74 3.44
N THR A 54 3.90 0.94 2.44
CA THR A 54 2.75 1.24 1.58
C THR A 54 1.43 1.20 2.34
N TYR A 55 1.27 0.25 3.26
CA TYR A 55 0.08 0.13 4.08
C TYR A 55 -0.07 1.33 5.02
N ASP A 56 0.99 1.72 5.71
CA ASP A 56 0.99 2.89 6.61
C ASP A 56 0.68 4.18 5.85
N LYS A 57 1.20 4.32 4.62
CA LYS A 57 0.88 5.46 3.76
C LYS A 57 -0.58 5.49 3.34
N LEU A 58 -1.16 4.35 2.98
CA LEU A 58 -2.60 4.27 2.71
C LEU A 58 -3.40 4.60 3.96
N ALA A 59 -3.09 3.98 5.10
CA ALA A 59 -3.77 4.25 6.37
C ALA A 59 -3.78 5.75 6.71
N GLN A 60 -2.65 6.44 6.55
CA GLN A 60 -2.55 7.90 6.74
C GLN A 60 -3.47 8.70 5.82
N LEU A 61 -3.58 8.33 4.53
CA LEU A 61 -4.48 9.00 3.58
C LEU A 61 -5.95 8.84 3.96
N TYR A 62 -6.31 7.70 4.57
CA TYR A 62 -7.68 7.40 5.03
C TYR A 62 -7.86 7.68 6.54
N GLY A 63 -7.21 8.71 7.07
CA GLY A 63 -7.45 9.20 8.44
C GLY A 63 -7.01 8.23 9.55
N GLY A 64 -6.05 7.35 9.28
CA GLY A 64 -5.58 6.33 10.21
C GLY A 64 -6.41 5.06 10.23
N ALA A 65 -7.27 4.83 9.22
CA ALA A 65 -8.02 3.59 9.09
C ALA A 65 -7.09 2.38 8.89
N GLU A 66 -7.42 1.26 9.51
CA GLU A 66 -6.65 0.03 9.45
C GLU A 66 -7.56 -1.19 9.15
N GLY A 67 -6.94 -2.29 8.71
CA GLY A 67 -7.57 -3.58 8.51
C GLY A 67 -8.69 -3.52 7.47
N GLN A 68 -9.86 -4.05 7.86
CA GLN A 68 -11.02 -4.09 6.98
C GLN A 68 -11.55 -2.69 6.66
N ALA A 69 -11.48 -1.74 7.60
CA ALA A 69 -11.97 -0.39 7.37
C ALA A 69 -11.18 0.33 6.26
N LEU A 70 -9.85 0.15 6.25
CA LEU A 70 -9.00 0.65 5.17
C LEU A 70 -9.33 -0.01 3.83
N LEU A 71 -9.53 -1.33 3.84
CA LEU A 71 -9.90 -2.07 2.64
C LEU A 71 -11.25 -1.61 2.07
N ASP A 72 -12.24 -1.40 2.93
CA ASP A 72 -13.57 -0.93 2.55
C ASP A 72 -13.51 0.48 1.96
N ALA A 73 -12.73 1.38 2.58
CA ALA A 73 -12.53 2.75 2.09
C ALA A 73 -11.88 2.78 0.69
N VAL A 74 -10.76 2.06 0.52
CA VAL A 74 -10.07 1.95 -0.78
C VAL A 74 -10.98 1.32 -1.83
N THR A 75 -11.77 0.30 -1.46
CA THR A 75 -12.70 -0.37 -2.38
C THR A 75 -13.84 0.55 -2.81
N ALA A 76 -14.37 1.36 -1.89
CA ALA A 76 -15.41 2.34 -2.16
C ALA A 76 -14.92 3.40 -3.15
N GLU A 77 -13.72 3.95 -2.94
CA GLU A 77 -13.11 4.92 -3.85
C GLU A 77 -12.82 4.32 -5.22
N HIS A 78 -12.24 3.12 -5.28
CA HIS A 78 -11.99 2.44 -6.55
C HIS A 78 -13.28 2.21 -7.34
N THR A 79 -14.37 1.86 -6.65
CA THR A 79 -15.70 1.70 -7.26
C THR A 79 -16.24 3.04 -7.78
N LEU A 80 -16.07 4.12 -7.03
CA LEU A 80 -16.50 5.47 -7.44
C LEU A 80 -15.74 5.94 -8.68
N ILE A 81 -14.42 5.82 -8.67
CA ILE A 81 -13.56 6.14 -9.82
C ILE A 81 -14.01 5.32 -11.04
N GLY A 82 -14.26 4.02 -10.89
CA GLY A 82 -14.76 3.18 -11.97
C GLY A 82 -16.08 3.68 -12.58
N LYS A 83 -17.01 4.20 -11.77
CA LYS A 83 -18.26 4.81 -12.25
C LYS A 83 -18.01 6.12 -13.00
N LEU A 84 -17.13 6.98 -12.48
CA LEU A 84 -16.80 8.27 -13.10
C LEU A 84 -16.08 8.07 -14.45
N THR A 85 -15.14 7.13 -14.52
CA THR A 85 -14.49 6.76 -15.79
C THR A 85 -15.48 6.15 -16.77
N ALA A 86 -16.43 5.32 -16.30
CA ALA A 86 -17.49 4.79 -17.15
C ALA A 86 -18.44 5.88 -17.69
N SER A 87 -18.60 7.00 -16.99
CA SER A 87 -19.31 8.18 -17.50
C SER A 87 -18.50 9.03 -18.50
N GLY A 88 -17.28 8.62 -18.83
CA GLY A 88 -16.42 9.29 -19.81
C GLY A 88 -15.47 10.32 -19.23
N MET A 89 -15.31 10.39 -17.90
CA MET A 89 -14.35 11.29 -17.26
C MET A 89 -12.94 10.71 -17.31
N THR A 90 -11.95 11.58 -17.50
CA THR A 90 -10.53 11.20 -17.38
C THR A 90 -10.08 11.22 -15.92
N TYR A 91 -8.95 10.57 -15.62
CA TYR A 91 -8.39 10.57 -14.26
C TYR A 91 -8.01 11.98 -13.80
N GLU A 92 -7.57 12.85 -14.70
CA GLU A 92 -7.23 14.25 -14.41
C GLU A 92 -8.47 15.03 -13.95
N GLN A 93 -9.58 14.90 -14.69
CA GLN A 93 -10.84 15.56 -14.34
C GLN A 93 -11.40 15.04 -13.00
N ILE A 94 -11.23 13.75 -12.71
CA ILE A 94 -11.62 13.16 -11.42
C ILE A 94 -10.73 13.70 -10.29
N SER A 95 -9.43 13.88 -10.53
CA SER A 95 -8.50 14.44 -9.55
C SER A 95 -8.83 15.89 -9.20
N GLU A 96 -9.14 16.72 -10.20
CA GLU A 96 -9.53 18.12 -9.99
C GLU A 96 -10.76 18.25 -9.08
N LEU A 97 -11.74 17.36 -9.21
CA LEU A 97 -12.93 17.34 -8.34
C LEU A 97 -12.63 16.93 -6.89
N ALA A 98 -11.59 16.12 -6.67
CA ALA A 98 -11.25 15.65 -5.32
C ALA A 98 -10.53 16.73 -4.51
N ASP A 99 -9.67 17.54 -5.16
CA ASP A 99 -8.85 18.57 -4.51
C ASP A 99 -9.67 19.78 -4.02
N ASP A 100 -10.77 20.12 -4.69
CA ASP A 100 -11.66 21.25 -4.32
C ASP A 100 -12.46 21.02 -3.02
N SER A 101 -12.39 19.83 -2.42
CA SER A 101 -13.11 19.49 -1.19
C SER A 101 -12.42 19.92 0.11
N SER A 102 -11.22 20.53 0.04
CA SER A 102 -10.42 20.95 1.20
C SER A 102 -10.83 22.27 1.86
N VAL A 103 -12.08 22.72 1.68
CA VAL A 103 -12.59 23.86 2.46
C VAL A 103 -12.65 23.46 3.93
N ASP A 104 -11.68 23.97 4.69
CA ASP A 104 -11.69 24.07 6.15
C ASP A 104 -13.09 24.50 6.59
N THR A 105 -13.89 23.52 7.01
CA THR A 105 -15.15 23.80 7.69
C THR A 105 -14.78 24.10 9.13
N ASP A 106 -14.15 25.25 9.36
CA ASP A 106 -14.09 25.88 10.67
C ASP A 106 -15.53 26.26 11.02
N ASN A 107 -16.25 25.29 11.55
CA ASN A 107 -17.62 25.44 12.01
C ASN A 107 -17.58 26.11 13.40
N SER A 108 -16.92 27.26 13.51
CA SER A 108 -17.19 28.21 14.59
C SER A 108 -18.48 28.94 14.22
N PHE A 109 -19.61 28.27 14.40
CA PHE A 109 -20.91 28.92 14.41
C PHE A 109 -20.94 29.81 15.66
N ASP A 110 -20.48 31.05 15.50
CA ASP A 110 -20.65 32.12 16.48
C ASP A 110 -22.15 32.44 16.57
N GLU A 111 -22.83 31.76 17.48
CA GLU A 111 -24.18 32.10 17.90
C GLU A 111 -24.17 33.41 18.67
N SER A 112 -24.14 34.54 17.96
CA SER A 112 -24.44 35.84 18.57
C SER A 112 -24.90 36.91 17.57
N ASP A 113 -25.93 36.66 16.77
CA ASP A 113 -26.65 37.78 16.13
C ASP A 113 -28.13 37.49 15.78
N ALA A 114 -28.87 36.94 16.75
CA ALA A 114 -30.31 36.65 16.62
C ALA A 114 -31.25 37.79 17.08
N ASP A 115 -30.77 39.03 17.27
CA ASP A 115 -31.58 40.12 17.84
C ASP A 115 -31.60 41.41 17.00
N LYS A 116 -31.90 41.32 15.69
CA LYS A 116 -32.13 42.56 14.91
C LYS A 116 -33.20 42.58 13.83
N TYR A 117 -34.02 41.53 13.72
CA TYR A 117 -35.16 41.53 12.78
C TYR A 117 -36.48 41.10 13.44
N GLY A 118 -36.82 41.74 14.57
CA GLY A 118 -38.14 41.67 15.20
C GLY A 118 -39.22 42.48 14.45
N LYS A 119 -39.45 42.22 13.15
CA LYS A 119 -40.62 42.76 12.43
C LYS A 119 -41.34 41.63 11.69
N GLN A 120 -42.29 41.01 12.38
CA GLN A 120 -43.32 40.18 11.76
C GLN A 120 -44.19 41.07 10.87
N MET A 121 -44.18 40.83 9.57
CA MET A 121 -45.14 41.43 8.63
C MET A 121 -46.45 40.64 8.75
N SER A 122 -47.42 41.19 9.48
CA SER A 122 -48.78 40.66 9.55
C SER A 122 -49.59 41.19 8.35
N PHE A 123 -49.88 40.35 7.37
CA PHE A 123 -50.89 40.64 6.35
C PHE A 123 -52.21 40.00 6.77
N SER A 124 -53.07 40.79 7.39
CA SER A 124 -54.51 40.54 7.37
C SER A 124 -55.13 41.68 6.57
N GLU A 125 -55.56 41.37 5.34
CA GLU A 125 -56.30 42.29 4.50
C GLU A 125 -57.58 42.73 5.23
N THR A 126 -57.68 44.04 5.45
CA THR A 126 -58.90 44.70 5.91
C THR A 126 -59.88 44.72 4.73
N ASP A 127 -61.05 44.10 4.88
CA ASP A 127 -62.18 44.24 3.98
C ASP A 127 -62.58 45.72 3.89
N HIS A 128 -62.10 46.41 2.86
CA HIS A 128 -62.57 47.73 2.50
C HIS A 128 -63.80 47.59 1.62
N SER A 129 -64.96 47.57 2.30
CA SER A 129 -66.28 47.71 1.71
C SER A 129 -66.37 49.04 0.96
N TYR A 130 -66.50 48.99 -0.37
CA TYR A 130 -66.97 50.13 -1.16
C TYR A 130 -68.42 49.87 -1.52
N SER A 131 -69.32 50.60 -0.88
CA SER A 131 -70.70 50.79 -1.36
C SER A 131 -70.77 52.15 -2.08
N GLU A 132 -71.17 52.12 -3.34
CA GLU A 132 -72.28 52.94 -3.87
C GLU A 132 -72.89 52.25 -5.10
#